data_AF-A0A4U5P7G2-F1
#
_entry.id   AF-A0A4U5P7G2-F1
#
_cell.length_a   1.000
_cell.length_b   1.000
_cell.length_c   1.000
_cell.angle_alpha   90.00
_cell.angle_beta   90.00
_cell.angle_gamma   90.00
#
_symmetry.space_group_name_H-M   'P 1'
#
loop_
_entity.id
_entity.type
_entity.pdbx_description
1 polymer ?
#
loop_
_entity_poly.entity_id
_entity_poly.type
_entity_poly.pdbx_seq_one_letter_code
_entity_poly.pdbx_strand_id
1 'polypeptide(L)'
;MRAFDCIERPLARAFFRYGVFVSKNPFPFIAFPILVAAAMSIGFLHLDSVTDAVYLFTPAGAPSKIERQAIHDAWPLHDHNYIPGRAVTQLREIQLTVSSRDGGNILEPHYANAIDRLDKYIQNRVNVTYKDRTYRYEDLCLMWRTSGCPGNKHIQIISELYSRNYNITYPMFRFGGASGYIGAGLGGVTLSRISNETEVVASATSWLMLYHLKFIPSNVSHISGLWEKEFEVAMKNYPEDPYITFTFFHSQTLAEELKRNSDSLVPRFVLAFACLILFAVLCSLTTIDGTFCIDWVLSKPVLAVMGVLNAGMGIATSIGFLNLIGVPYCDIVGVMPFLVVAVGIDNMFLMVAAVKHTNRALDTKVRIGECMSDAAVSMLITSLTDAFSFGVGTITTIPAVQIFCIYTCLALSLTYQITFFAGLLSLFTQWESEGLHSIWLKPTIPQQLKDEVSLFHRLFWMGSRADPDPTNLEQNLKVSGMTIFFRDWFAPVLMQPVVRGLAAIWFLRGHFDLRLLTTPRGIGARKPPGRRLIRDSPLPGAGELLLAVRRATSDCGQ
;
A
#
# COMPACT_ATOMS: atom_id res chain seq x y z
N MET A 1 -18.09 -43.35 -6.47
CA MET A 1 -17.89 -41.89 -6.31
C MET A 1 -19.23 -41.17 -6.12
N ARG A 2 -19.99 -41.42 -5.04
CA ARG A 2 -21.30 -40.73 -4.79
C ARG A 2 -21.36 -39.95 -3.46
N ALA A 3 -20.31 -40.00 -2.63
CA ALA A 3 -20.36 -39.50 -1.25
C ALA A 3 -19.99 -38.02 -1.09
N PHE A 4 -19.31 -37.40 -2.06
CA PHE A 4 -18.87 -36.00 -1.96
C PHE A 4 -19.85 -34.99 -2.61
N ASP A 5 -20.82 -35.43 -3.41
CA ASP A 5 -21.81 -34.59 -4.10
C ASP A 5 -22.93 -34.02 -3.19
N CYS A 6 -22.90 -34.32 -1.89
CA CYS A 6 -23.99 -33.97 -0.97
C CYS A 6 -24.18 -32.47 -0.78
N ILE A 7 -23.14 -31.66 -0.96
CA ILE A 7 -23.19 -30.19 -0.81
C ILE A 7 -23.28 -29.51 -2.17
N GLU A 8 -22.51 -29.98 -3.15
CA GLU A 8 -22.43 -29.37 -4.47
C GLU A 8 -23.75 -29.44 -5.24
N ARG A 9 -24.38 -30.61 -5.33
CA ARG A 9 -25.65 -30.78 -6.06
C ARG A 9 -26.82 -29.93 -5.53
N PRO A 10 -27.10 -29.87 -4.21
CA PRO A 10 -28.16 -29.00 -3.73
C PRO A 10 -27.81 -27.52 -3.89
N LEU A 11 -26.54 -27.14 -3.73
CA LEU A 11 -26.09 -25.76 -3.92
C LEU A 11 -26.22 -25.33 -5.38
N ALA A 12 -25.78 -26.16 -6.33
CA ALA A 12 -25.96 -25.94 -7.77
C ALA A 12 -27.44 -25.83 -8.14
N ARG A 13 -28.32 -26.68 -7.56
CA ARG A 13 -29.77 -26.57 -7.76
C ARG A 13 -30.36 -25.29 -7.16
N ALA A 14 -29.85 -24.83 -6.02
CA ALA A 14 -30.27 -23.56 -5.42
C ALA A 14 -29.85 -22.38 -6.31
N PHE A 15 -28.61 -22.37 -6.78
CA PHE A 15 -28.11 -21.36 -7.71
C PHE A 15 -28.79 -21.39 -9.07
N PHE A 16 -29.18 -22.56 -9.57
CA PHE A 16 -30.01 -22.67 -10.77
C PHE A 16 -31.34 -21.95 -10.60
N ARG A 17 -32.06 -22.23 -9.50
CA ARG A 17 -33.35 -21.55 -9.20
C ARG A 17 -33.15 -20.05 -8.99
N TYR A 18 -32.06 -19.67 -8.34
CA TYR A 18 -31.69 -18.27 -8.14
C TYR A 18 -31.42 -17.57 -9.47
N GLY A 19 -30.64 -18.17 -10.37
CA GLY A 19 -30.37 -17.63 -11.72
C GLY A 19 -31.65 -17.47 -12.55
N VAL A 20 -32.56 -18.44 -12.50
CA VAL A 20 -33.88 -18.34 -13.14
C VAL A 20 -34.69 -17.18 -12.53
N PHE A 21 -34.62 -16.98 -11.21
CA PHE A 21 -35.31 -15.87 -10.53
C PHE A 21 -34.73 -14.50 -10.92
N VAL A 22 -33.40 -14.35 -10.94
CA VAL A 22 -32.71 -13.13 -11.38
C VAL A 22 -33.05 -12.82 -12.84
N SER A 23 -33.04 -13.82 -13.72
CA SER A 23 -33.37 -13.66 -15.14
C SER A 23 -34.82 -13.22 -15.39
N LYS A 24 -35.76 -13.60 -14.51
CA LYS A 24 -37.16 -13.14 -14.60
C LYS A 24 -37.31 -11.67 -14.22
N ASN A 25 -36.54 -11.19 -13.24
CA ASN A 25 -36.67 -9.83 -12.69
C ASN A 25 -35.28 -9.17 -12.54
N PRO A 26 -34.59 -8.80 -13.63
CA PRO A 26 -33.21 -8.32 -13.56
C PRO A 26 -33.05 -6.93 -12.94
N PHE A 27 -34.01 -6.02 -13.15
CA PHE A 27 -33.88 -4.62 -12.73
C PHE A 27 -33.73 -4.41 -11.22
N PRO A 28 -34.53 -5.07 -10.34
CA PRO A 28 -34.33 -4.97 -8.89
C PRO A 28 -32.93 -5.40 -8.44
N PHE A 29 -32.36 -6.45 -9.04
CA PHE A 29 -31.03 -6.94 -8.71
C PHE A 29 -29.88 -6.03 -9.16
N ILE A 30 -30.15 -5.09 -10.07
CA ILE A 30 -29.19 -4.07 -10.50
C ILE A 30 -29.34 -2.81 -9.64
N ALA A 31 -30.58 -2.35 -9.45
CA ALA A 31 -30.86 -1.10 -8.74
C ALA A 31 -30.53 -1.20 -7.24
N PHE A 32 -30.87 -2.31 -6.57
CA PHE A 32 -30.65 -2.46 -5.14
C PHE A 32 -29.17 -2.39 -4.73
N PRO A 33 -28.24 -3.13 -5.38
CA PRO A 33 -26.80 -2.99 -5.11
C PRO A 33 -26.26 -1.58 -5.33
N ILE A 34 -26.70 -0.87 -6.39
CA ILE A 34 -26.28 0.52 -6.64
C ILE A 34 -26.73 1.42 -5.49
N LEU A 35 -27.98 1.30 -5.04
CA LEU A 35 -28.51 2.11 -3.95
C LEU A 35 -27.79 1.82 -2.63
N VAL A 36 -27.50 0.55 -2.33
CA VAL A 36 -26.72 0.18 -1.13
C VAL A 36 -25.31 0.76 -1.22
N ALA A 37 -24.63 0.63 -2.35
CA ALA A 37 -23.29 1.18 -2.53
C ALA A 37 -23.28 2.71 -2.39
N ALA A 38 -24.27 3.40 -2.97
CA ALA A 38 -24.42 4.85 -2.83
C ALA A 38 -24.70 5.27 -1.38
N ALA A 39 -25.58 4.56 -0.67
CA ALA A 39 -25.91 4.83 0.72
C ALA A 39 -24.70 4.62 1.64
N MET A 40 -23.95 3.52 1.47
CA MET A 40 -22.75 3.27 2.27
C MET A 40 -21.63 4.25 1.94
N SER A 41 -21.54 4.73 0.69
CA SER A 41 -20.56 5.75 0.29
C SER A 41 -20.73 7.10 1.02
N ILE A 42 -21.86 7.35 1.69
CA ILE A 42 -22.00 8.53 2.57
C ILE A 42 -20.94 8.51 3.68
N GLY A 43 -20.45 7.33 4.06
CA GLY A 43 -19.36 7.15 5.03
C GLY A 43 -18.03 7.80 4.67
N PHE A 44 -17.80 8.14 3.39
CA PHE A 44 -16.62 8.91 3.00
C PHE A 44 -16.57 10.30 3.65
N LEU A 45 -17.70 10.84 4.11
CA LEU A 45 -17.75 12.12 4.84
C LEU A 45 -17.17 12.04 6.26
N HIS A 46 -17.12 10.85 6.86
CA HIS A 46 -16.57 10.61 8.21
C HIS A 46 -15.21 9.91 8.14
N LEU A 47 -14.37 10.29 7.17
CA LEU A 47 -13.06 9.67 6.99
C LEU A 47 -12.05 10.18 8.03
N ASP A 48 -11.84 9.40 9.08
CA ASP A 48 -10.80 9.65 10.08
C ASP A 48 -9.49 8.97 9.68
N SER A 49 -8.53 9.75 9.17
CA SER A 49 -7.22 9.24 8.76
C SER A 49 -6.22 9.22 9.93
N VAL A 50 -5.62 8.06 10.19
CA VAL A 50 -4.52 7.91 11.16
C VAL A 50 -3.20 7.83 10.40
N THR A 51 -2.27 8.73 10.71
CA THR A 51 -0.95 8.82 10.06
C THR A 51 0.21 8.46 10.98
N ASP A 52 -0.04 8.17 12.26
CA ASP A 52 1.02 7.84 13.22
C ASP A 52 1.68 6.49 12.88
N ALA A 53 2.91 6.56 12.38
CA ALA A 53 3.69 5.40 12.00
C ALA A 53 4.00 4.50 13.20
N VAL A 54 4.19 5.05 14.41
CA VAL A 54 4.47 4.24 15.60
C VAL A 54 3.24 3.41 15.94
N TYR A 55 2.06 4.01 15.99
CA TYR A 55 0.81 3.28 16.21
C TYR A 55 0.57 2.21 15.14
N LEU A 56 0.69 2.56 13.87
CA LEU A 56 0.34 1.69 12.74
C LEU A 56 1.27 0.48 12.58
N PHE A 57 2.57 0.63 12.80
CA PHE A 57 3.57 -0.41 12.50
C PHE A 57 4.11 -1.16 13.72
N THR A 58 3.73 -0.78 14.94
CA THR A 58 4.12 -1.51 16.16
C THR A 58 2.93 -2.27 16.75
N PRO A 59 3.14 -3.46 17.33
CA PRO A 59 2.06 -4.25 17.89
C PRO A 59 1.26 -3.47 18.95
N ALA A 60 -0.07 -3.62 18.99
CA ALA A 60 -0.92 -2.89 19.92
C ALA A 60 -0.54 -3.13 21.40
N GLY A 61 -0.30 -4.39 21.78
CA GLY A 61 0.12 -4.80 23.12
C GLY A 61 1.63 -5.03 23.27
N ALA A 62 2.48 -4.31 22.54
CA ALA A 62 3.92 -4.50 22.63
C ALA A 62 4.45 -4.12 24.03
N PRO A 63 5.30 -4.94 24.68
CA PRO A 63 5.94 -4.60 25.95
C PRO A 63 6.65 -3.24 25.92
N SER A 64 7.31 -2.92 24.80
CA SER A 64 7.93 -1.61 24.56
C SER A 64 6.97 -0.40 24.69
N LYS A 65 5.67 -0.55 24.42
CA LYS A 65 4.68 0.52 24.62
C LYS A 65 4.37 0.70 26.11
N ILE A 66 4.28 -0.40 26.85
CA ILE A 66 4.03 -0.41 28.30
C ILE A 66 5.24 0.20 29.02
N GLU A 67 6.45 -0.24 28.68
CA GLU A 67 7.70 0.33 29.21
C GLU A 67 7.81 1.82 28.91
N ARG A 68 7.53 2.22 27.67
CA ARG A 68 7.50 3.63 27.28
C ARG A 68 6.49 4.43 28.09
N GLN A 69 5.29 3.90 28.31
CA GLN A 69 4.26 4.58 29.11
C GLN A 69 4.69 4.68 30.58
N ALA A 70 5.24 3.62 31.17
CA ALA A 70 5.77 3.65 32.53
C ALA A 70 6.89 4.71 32.70
N ILE A 71 7.75 4.87 31.69
CA ILE A 71 8.77 5.92 31.68
C ILE A 71 8.14 7.32 31.62
N HIS A 72 7.09 7.51 30.83
CA HIS A 72 6.36 8.80 30.79
C HIS A 72 5.67 9.13 32.10
N ASP A 73 5.09 8.14 32.75
CA ASP A 73 4.40 8.33 34.02
C ASP A 73 5.40 8.60 35.16
N ALA A 74 6.56 7.95 35.14
CA ALA A 74 7.63 8.14 36.13
C ALA A 74 8.44 9.43 35.91
N TRP A 75 8.71 9.81 34.65
CA TRP A 75 9.48 11.00 34.27
C TRP A 75 8.73 11.83 33.22
N PRO A 76 7.63 12.50 33.62
CA PRO A 76 6.84 13.24 32.66
C PRO A 76 7.58 14.51 32.22
N LEU A 77 7.78 14.66 30.92
CA LEU A 77 8.43 15.82 30.32
C LEU A 77 7.49 17.03 30.36
N HIS A 78 7.64 17.86 31.38
CA HIS A 78 6.94 19.14 31.52
C HIS A 78 7.81 20.29 31.02
N ASP A 79 7.17 21.42 30.69
CA ASP A 79 7.88 22.67 30.47
C ASP A 79 8.71 23.02 31.73
N HIS A 80 9.96 23.46 31.55
CA HIS A 80 10.96 23.72 32.61
C HIS A 80 11.64 22.52 33.28
N ASN A 81 11.19 21.28 33.09
CA ASN A 81 11.84 20.09 33.67
C ASN A 81 12.53 19.21 32.61
N TYR A 82 12.71 19.74 31.40
CA TYR A 82 13.38 19.02 30.33
C TYR A 82 14.86 18.84 30.67
N ILE A 83 15.37 17.62 30.43
CA ILE A 83 16.79 17.27 30.58
C ILE A 83 17.33 16.69 29.27
N PRO A 84 18.30 17.35 28.61
CA PRO A 84 18.98 16.77 27.46
C PRO A 84 19.53 15.38 27.78
N GLY A 85 19.23 14.41 26.91
CA GLY A 85 19.66 13.01 27.07
C GLY A 85 18.82 12.16 28.02
N ARG A 86 17.79 12.70 28.70
CA ARG A 86 16.79 11.90 29.43
C ARG A 86 15.47 11.69 28.69
N ALA A 87 15.28 12.36 27.56
CA ALA A 87 14.09 12.15 26.74
C ALA A 87 14.14 10.77 26.08
N VAL A 88 13.26 9.87 26.51
CA VAL A 88 13.14 8.52 25.92
C VAL A 88 12.26 8.53 24.66
N THR A 89 11.49 9.60 24.46
CA THR A 89 10.62 9.74 23.30
C THR A 89 10.98 10.90 22.40
N GLN A 90 11.06 10.57 21.12
CA GLN A 90 11.37 11.49 20.03
C GLN A 90 10.12 12.24 19.51
N LEU A 91 9.18 12.54 20.42
CA LEU A 91 7.98 13.30 20.07
C LEU A 91 8.39 14.77 19.90
N ARG A 92 8.11 15.35 18.72
CA ARG A 92 8.48 16.73 18.38
C ARG A 92 9.99 17.03 18.55
N GLU A 93 10.82 16.05 18.21
CA GLU A 93 12.26 16.16 18.17
C GLU A 93 12.74 16.32 16.73
N ILE A 94 13.71 17.21 16.54
CA ILE A 94 14.43 17.39 15.29
C ILE A 94 15.89 17.07 15.52
N GLN A 95 16.42 16.20 14.66
CA GLN A 95 17.80 15.76 14.64
C GLN A 95 18.46 16.31 13.38
N LEU A 96 19.57 17.03 13.56
CA LEU A 96 20.34 17.60 12.47
C LEU A 96 21.79 17.15 12.61
N THR A 97 22.21 16.23 11.75
CA THR A 97 23.60 15.77 11.69
C THR A 97 24.35 16.61 10.69
N VAL A 98 25.40 17.30 11.14
CA VAL A 98 26.32 18.06 10.30
C VAL A 98 27.62 17.29 10.17
N SER A 99 28.09 17.09 8.95
CA SER A 99 29.39 16.48 8.65
C SER A 99 30.28 17.45 7.89
N SER A 100 31.59 17.29 8.02
CA SER A 100 32.55 18.04 7.21
C SER A 100 32.48 17.59 5.75
N ARG A 101 32.46 18.54 4.81
CA ARG A 101 32.41 18.25 3.37
C ARG A 101 33.70 17.58 2.89
N ASP A 102 34.83 18.05 3.42
CA ASP A 102 36.17 17.60 3.03
C ASP A 102 36.67 16.41 3.88
N GLY A 103 35.85 15.87 4.77
CA GLY A 103 36.26 14.85 5.75
C GLY A 103 37.25 15.37 6.80
N GLY A 104 37.41 16.69 6.89
CA GLY A 104 38.24 17.36 7.89
C GLY A 104 37.69 17.27 9.31
N ASN A 105 38.46 17.76 10.28
CA ASN A 105 38.08 17.71 11.68
C ASN A 105 37.05 18.79 12.04
N ILE A 106 35.83 18.37 12.35
CA ILE A 106 34.70 19.28 12.64
C ILE A 106 34.90 20.14 13.91
N LEU A 107 35.87 19.78 14.75
CA LEU A 107 36.24 20.53 15.96
C LEU A 107 37.01 21.83 15.66
N GLU A 108 37.53 21.98 14.43
CA GLU A 108 38.25 23.19 14.05
C GLU A 108 37.32 24.42 13.99
N PRO A 109 37.84 25.61 14.33
CA PRO A 109 37.00 26.80 14.55
C PRO A 109 36.22 27.23 13.31
N HIS A 110 36.73 26.95 12.10
CA HIS A 110 36.04 27.31 10.87
C HIS A 110 34.77 26.48 10.63
N TYR A 111 34.78 25.18 10.97
CA TYR A 111 33.58 24.35 10.95
C TYR A 111 32.61 24.74 12.06
N ALA A 112 33.10 25.00 13.28
CA ALA A 112 32.26 25.42 14.40
C ALA A 112 31.55 26.76 14.13
N ASN A 113 32.22 27.71 13.47
CA ASN A 113 31.60 28.97 13.03
C ASN A 113 30.54 28.75 11.95
N ALA A 114 30.74 27.79 11.04
CA ALA A 114 29.72 27.41 10.06
C ALA A 114 28.49 26.77 10.73
N ILE A 115 28.71 25.90 11.72
CA ILE A 115 27.64 25.28 12.52
C ILE A 115 26.86 26.35 13.33
N ASP A 116 27.54 27.32 13.94
CA ASP A 116 26.88 28.42 14.66
C ASP A 116 26.06 29.31 13.73
N ARG A 117 26.55 29.58 12.50
CA ARG A 117 25.77 30.29 11.48
C ARG A 117 24.48 29.52 11.14
N LEU A 118 24.57 28.20 11.00
CA LEU A 118 23.42 27.33 10.75
C LEU A 118 22.44 27.31 11.95
N ASP A 119 22.94 27.18 13.17
CA ASP A 119 22.12 27.21 14.40
C ASP A 119 21.39 28.56 14.55
N LYS A 120 22.07 29.68 14.31
CA LYS A 120 21.46 31.03 14.30
C LYS A 120 20.43 31.21 13.20
N TYR A 121 20.66 30.62 12.03
CA TYR A 121 19.68 30.61 10.93
C TYR A 121 18.40 29.89 11.37
N ILE A 122 18.53 28.70 11.95
CA ILE A 122 17.40 27.88 12.39
C ILE A 122 16.62 28.60 13.50
N GLN A 123 17.30 29.16 14.50
CA GLN A 123 16.63 29.79 15.65
C GLN A 123 15.93 31.10 15.30
N ASN A 124 16.53 31.93 14.44
CA ASN A 124 16.04 33.29 14.17
C ASN A 124 15.17 33.42 12.93
N ARG A 125 15.48 32.66 11.87
CA ARG A 125 14.83 32.82 10.56
C ARG A 125 13.63 31.90 10.38
N VAL A 126 13.63 30.73 11.01
CA VAL A 126 12.50 29.79 10.93
C VAL A 126 11.41 30.23 11.89
N ASN A 127 10.30 30.71 11.33
CA ASN A 127 9.15 31.19 12.08
C ASN A 127 7.84 30.64 11.50
N VAL A 128 6.83 30.52 12.36
CA VAL A 128 5.48 30.11 11.96
C VAL A 128 4.46 31.11 12.42
N THR A 129 3.61 31.56 11.50
CA THR A 129 2.47 32.42 11.82
C THR A 129 1.23 31.56 12.07
N TYR A 130 0.69 31.59 13.28
CA TYR A 130 -0.55 30.91 13.64
C TYR A 130 -1.43 31.83 14.49
N LYS A 131 -2.68 32.06 14.05
CA LYS A 131 -3.63 32.98 14.69
C LYS A 131 -3.01 34.38 14.95
N ASP A 132 -2.43 34.97 13.90
CA ASP A 132 -1.78 36.29 13.92
C ASP A 132 -0.62 36.46 14.91
N ARG A 133 -0.09 35.36 15.45
CA ARG A 133 1.14 35.34 16.25
C ARG A 133 2.24 34.60 15.51
N THR A 134 3.43 35.17 15.54
CA THR A 134 4.63 34.55 14.96
C THR A 134 5.39 33.84 16.06
N TYR A 135 5.61 32.54 15.89
CA TYR A 135 6.33 31.68 16.83
C TYR A 135 7.72 31.39 16.27
N ARG A 136 8.75 31.64 17.08
CA ARG A 136 10.15 31.27 16.80
C ARG A 136 10.54 30.02 17.60
N TYR A 137 11.75 29.52 17.34
CA TYR A 137 12.29 28.39 18.10
C TYR A 137 12.30 28.65 19.61
N GLU A 138 12.67 29.87 20.03
CA GLU A 138 12.74 30.26 21.43
C GLU A 138 11.38 30.14 22.17
N ASP A 139 10.28 30.35 21.44
CA ASP A 139 8.92 30.27 22.01
C ASP A 139 8.45 28.80 22.14
N LEU A 140 8.95 27.93 21.27
CA LEU A 140 8.52 26.54 21.12
C LEU A 140 9.48 25.52 21.73
N CYS A 141 10.67 25.91 22.17
CA CYS A 141 11.66 25.01 22.76
C CYS A 141 11.22 24.47 24.13
N LEU A 142 11.67 23.26 24.50
CA LEU A 142 11.55 22.79 25.88
C LEU A 142 12.59 23.47 26.77
N MET A 143 12.16 24.18 27.81
CA MET A 143 13.07 24.92 28.68
C MET A 143 13.80 24.02 29.69
N TRP A 144 15.11 24.22 29.85
CA TRP A 144 15.89 23.63 30.94
C TRP A 144 15.86 24.57 32.15
N ARG A 145 15.05 24.23 33.17
CA ARG A 145 14.88 25.00 34.41
C ARG A 145 14.62 26.49 34.12
N THR A 146 15.43 27.38 34.69
CA THR A 146 15.37 28.85 34.53
C THR A 146 16.37 29.39 33.49
N SER A 147 17.14 28.51 32.86
CA SER A 147 18.29 28.85 31.99
C SER A 147 17.94 28.93 30.49
N GLY A 148 16.64 28.91 30.14
CA GLY A 148 16.15 29.05 28.76
C GLY A 148 16.22 27.77 27.94
N CYS A 149 16.16 27.91 26.61
CA CYS A 149 16.25 26.81 25.67
C CYS A 149 17.65 26.16 25.71
N PRO A 150 17.75 24.83 25.88
CA PRO A 150 19.00 24.12 25.69
C PRO A 150 19.35 24.13 24.20
N GLY A 151 20.13 25.14 23.80
CA GLY A 151 20.64 25.27 22.44
C GLY A 151 21.97 24.54 22.22
N ASN A 152 22.48 24.64 21.00
CA ASN A 152 23.74 23.99 20.59
C ASN A 152 25.00 24.79 20.97
N LYS A 153 24.93 25.65 22.00
CA LYS A 153 26.05 26.51 22.43
C LYS A 153 27.29 25.73 22.88
N HIS A 154 27.10 24.48 23.31
CA HIS A 154 28.18 23.59 23.72
C HIS A 154 29.18 23.30 22.58
N ILE A 155 28.76 23.37 21.31
CA ILE A 155 29.61 23.15 20.13
C ILE A 155 30.73 24.19 20.06
N GLN A 156 30.38 25.47 20.20
CA GLN A 156 31.36 26.56 20.17
C GLN A 156 32.36 26.46 21.33
N ILE A 157 31.87 26.15 22.53
CA ILE A 157 32.74 26.01 23.72
C ILE A 157 33.76 24.88 23.50
N ILE A 158 33.32 23.74 22.97
CA ILE A 158 34.18 22.58 22.73
C ILE A 158 35.20 22.88 21.63
N SER A 159 34.80 23.55 20.55
CA SER A 159 35.72 23.96 19.48
C SER A 159 36.75 24.98 19.98
N GLU A 160 36.36 25.94 20.81
CA GLU A 160 37.29 26.90 21.39
C GLU A 160 38.30 26.22 22.33
N LEU A 161 37.84 25.28 23.17
CA LEU A 161 38.73 24.47 24.00
C LEU A 161 39.72 23.63 23.16
N TYR A 162 39.24 23.03 22.07
CA TYR A 162 40.07 22.28 21.14
C TYR A 162 41.13 23.19 20.48
N SER A 163 40.75 24.38 20.02
CA SER A 163 41.67 25.35 19.39
C SER A 163 42.78 25.86 20.32
N ARG A 164 42.51 25.87 21.63
CA ARG A 164 43.47 26.24 22.68
C ARG A 164 44.33 25.05 23.16
N ASN A 165 44.27 23.91 22.46
CA ASN A 165 44.99 22.68 22.79
C ASN A 165 44.67 22.11 24.18
N TYR A 166 43.42 22.25 24.66
CA TYR A 166 43.00 21.56 25.87
C TYR A 166 42.66 20.08 25.59
N ASN A 167 43.07 19.20 26.51
CA ASN A 167 42.78 17.78 26.43
C ASN A 167 41.32 17.50 26.79
N ILE A 168 40.50 17.19 25.78
CA ILE A 168 39.08 16.86 25.95
C ILE A 168 38.94 15.36 26.10
N THR A 169 38.57 14.90 27.29
CA THR A 169 38.32 13.49 27.58
C THR A 169 37.04 13.00 26.90
N TYR A 170 37.05 11.76 26.40
CA TYR A 170 35.89 11.10 25.80
C TYR A 170 35.45 9.90 26.68
N PRO A 171 34.15 9.61 26.86
CA PRO A 171 32.96 10.21 26.25
C PRO A 171 32.33 11.37 27.06
N MET A 172 32.87 11.64 28.25
CA MET A 172 32.47 12.76 29.12
C MET A 172 33.59 13.78 29.18
N PHE A 173 33.30 15.05 28.93
CA PHE A 173 34.24 16.12 29.24
C PHE A 173 34.02 16.59 30.67
N ARG A 174 35.11 16.93 31.36
CA ARG A 174 35.10 17.56 32.69
C ARG A 174 35.89 18.85 32.62
N PHE A 175 35.23 19.97 32.90
CA PHE A 175 35.86 21.28 32.94
C PHE A 175 35.42 22.03 34.21
N GLY A 176 36.33 22.16 35.16
CA GLY A 176 36.02 22.70 36.49
C GLY A 176 34.92 21.89 37.18
N GLY A 177 33.84 22.57 37.61
CA GLY A 177 32.65 21.95 38.20
C GLY A 177 31.59 21.50 37.19
N ALA A 178 31.78 21.76 35.90
CA ALA A 178 30.85 21.36 34.84
C ALA A 178 31.32 20.05 34.19
N SER A 179 30.38 19.15 33.94
CA SER A 179 30.61 17.91 33.20
C SER A 179 29.48 17.70 32.21
N GLY A 180 29.79 17.16 31.04
CA GLY A 180 28.79 16.87 30.02
C GLY A 180 29.18 15.67 29.16
N TYR A 181 28.17 14.99 28.64
CA TYR A 181 28.33 13.85 27.75
C TYR A 181 28.42 14.33 26.30
N ILE A 182 29.57 14.11 25.66
CA ILE A 182 29.81 14.48 24.26
C ILE A 182 29.69 13.28 23.31
N GLY A 183 29.63 12.06 23.86
CA GLY A 183 29.51 10.83 23.06
C GLY A 183 28.25 10.72 22.22
N ALA A 184 27.15 11.36 22.62
CA ALA A 184 25.92 11.41 21.81
C ALA A 184 25.99 12.47 20.69
N GLY A 185 26.84 13.49 20.84
CA GLY A 185 26.93 14.61 19.90
C GLY A 185 27.97 14.39 18.81
N LEU A 186 29.10 13.75 19.12
CA LEU A 186 30.19 13.56 18.16
C LEU A 186 30.05 12.25 17.37
N GLY A 187 30.19 12.33 16.05
CA GLY A 187 30.22 11.17 15.15
C GLY A 187 31.57 11.00 14.45
N GLY A 188 31.95 9.74 14.22
CA GLY A 188 33.23 9.36 13.60
C GLY A 188 34.43 9.92 14.34
N VAL A 189 34.47 9.71 15.66
CA VAL A 189 35.51 10.20 16.57
C VAL A 189 36.77 9.35 16.44
N THR A 190 37.92 9.99 16.29
CA THR A 190 39.23 9.36 16.49
C THR A 190 39.80 9.77 17.84
N LEU A 191 40.35 8.80 18.56
CA LEU A 191 40.87 8.99 19.91
C LEU A 191 42.39 8.90 19.91
N SER A 192 43.05 9.80 20.64
CA SER A 192 44.46 9.72 20.96
C SER A 192 44.63 9.29 22.41
N ARG A 193 45.60 8.41 22.68
CA ARG A 193 45.93 7.95 24.03
C ARG A 193 47.12 8.72 24.57
N ILE A 194 46.90 9.49 25.63
CA ILE A 194 47.97 10.23 26.33
C ILE A 194 48.54 9.42 27.50
N SER A 195 47.71 8.60 28.14
CA SER A 195 48.09 7.69 29.22
C SER A 195 47.30 6.37 29.10
N ASN A 196 47.67 5.32 29.83
CA ASN A 196 46.98 4.02 29.79
C ASN A 196 45.48 4.09 30.18
N GLU A 197 45.01 5.17 30.82
CA GLU A 197 43.64 5.31 31.31
C GLU A 197 42.85 6.50 30.73
N THR A 198 43.51 7.43 30.03
CA THR A 198 42.85 8.65 29.52
C THR A 198 42.85 8.70 27.99
N GLU A 199 41.66 8.51 27.41
CA GLU A 199 41.41 8.69 25.98
C GLU A 199 40.91 10.13 25.73
N VAL A 200 41.60 10.83 24.82
CA VAL A 200 41.24 12.19 24.41
C VAL A 200 40.79 12.22 22.95
N VAL A 201 39.90 13.16 22.63
CA VAL A 201 39.42 13.34 21.26
C VAL A 201 40.53 13.94 20.39
N ALA A 202 40.94 13.22 19.34
CA ALA A 202 41.91 13.69 18.37
C ALA A 202 41.23 14.40 17.19
N SER A 203 40.19 13.78 16.62
CA SER A 203 39.35 14.38 15.58
C SER A 203 37.93 13.84 15.62
N ALA A 204 36.99 14.55 15.00
CA ALA A 204 35.65 14.07 14.73
C ALA A 204 35.20 14.51 13.34
N THR A 205 34.32 13.72 12.72
CA THR A 205 33.85 13.98 11.33
C THR A 205 32.47 14.62 11.29
N SER A 206 31.65 14.41 12.32
CA SER A 206 30.26 14.87 12.35
C SER A 206 29.80 15.27 13.74
N TRP A 207 28.78 16.12 13.77
CA TRP A 207 28.12 16.62 14.95
C TRP A 207 26.61 16.45 14.84
N LEU A 208 25.98 15.87 15.87
CA LEU A 208 24.53 15.74 16.00
C LEU A 208 23.98 16.90 16.84
N MET A 209 23.17 17.75 16.20
CA MET A 209 22.38 18.78 16.85
C MET A 209 20.96 18.29 17.10
N LEU A 210 20.42 18.59 18.28
CA LEU A 210 19.10 18.14 18.71
C LEU A 210 18.26 19.34 19.12
N TYR A 211 17.12 19.52 18.47
CA TYR A 211 16.15 20.55 18.81
C TYR A 211 14.88 19.89 19.33
N HIS A 212 14.58 20.11 20.60
CA HIS A 212 13.38 19.57 21.25
C HIS A 212 12.32 20.66 21.38
N LEU A 213 11.13 20.40 20.83
CA LEU A 213 10.00 21.31 20.85
C LEU A 213 8.96 20.87 21.89
N LYS A 214 8.14 21.82 22.34
CA LYS A 214 7.02 21.57 23.24
C LYS A 214 5.97 20.69 22.56
N PHE A 215 5.55 19.63 23.23
CA PHE A 215 4.54 18.68 22.74
C PHE A 215 3.26 18.65 23.60
N ILE A 216 3.23 19.32 24.75
CA ILE A 216 2.04 19.49 25.61
C ILE A 216 1.83 21.00 25.81
N PRO A 217 0.59 21.54 25.75
CA PRO A 217 -0.68 20.89 25.38
C PRO A 217 -0.84 20.65 23.86
N SER A 218 -1.89 19.92 23.44
CA SER A 218 -2.13 19.52 22.04
C SER A 218 -2.13 20.68 21.04
N ASN A 219 -2.63 21.85 21.43
CA ASN A 219 -2.59 23.06 20.59
C ASN A 219 -1.15 23.51 20.30
N VAL A 220 -0.27 23.48 21.30
CA VAL A 220 1.16 23.79 21.12
C VAL A 220 1.85 22.70 20.30
N SER A 221 1.50 21.42 20.51
CA SER A 221 2.01 20.32 19.67
C SER A 221 1.68 20.51 18.20
N HIS A 222 0.48 21.00 17.88
CA HIS A 222 0.10 21.30 16.50
C HIS A 222 0.97 22.42 15.92
N ILE A 223 1.20 23.50 16.67
CA ILE A 223 2.08 24.61 16.26
C ILE A 223 3.53 24.12 16.08
N SER A 224 4.06 23.34 17.01
CA SER A 224 5.38 22.71 16.90
C SER A 224 5.48 21.83 15.65
N GLY A 225 4.39 21.12 15.30
CA GLY A 225 4.32 20.32 14.09
C GLY A 225 4.30 21.14 12.80
N LEU A 226 3.72 22.34 12.81
CA LEU A 226 3.84 23.28 11.69
C LEU A 226 5.27 23.83 11.59
N TRP A 227 5.90 24.10 12.73
CA TRP A 227 7.30 24.58 12.77
C TRP A 227 8.28 23.54 12.24
N GLU A 228 8.09 22.25 12.52
CA GLU A 228 8.86 21.16 11.91
C GLU A 228 8.80 21.18 10.36
N LYS A 229 7.64 21.51 9.78
CA LYS A 229 7.48 21.58 8.32
C LYS A 229 8.15 22.81 7.72
N GLU A 230 7.99 23.97 8.35
CA GLU A 230 8.71 25.18 7.93
C GLU A 230 10.21 25.02 8.10
N PHE A 231 10.66 24.30 9.13
CA PHE A 231 12.06 23.90 9.28
C PHE A 231 12.52 23.05 8.09
N GLU A 232 11.78 22.02 7.68
CA GLU A 232 12.12 21.22 6.51
C GLU A 232 12.26 22.08 5.24
N VAL A 233 11.32 22.99 5.00
CA VAL A 233 11.36 23.92 3.86
C VAL A 233 12.58 24.83 3.95
N ALA A 234 12.86 25.37 5.14
CA ALA A 234 13.99 26.26 5.37
C ALA A 234 15.35 25.56 5.19
N MET A 235 15.45 24.28 5.58
CA MET A 235 16.66 23.47 5.40
C MET A 235 16.88 23.07 3.94
N LYS A 236 15.81 22.76 3.18
CA LYS A 236 15.90 22.49 1.74
C LYS A 236 16.31 23.73 0.93
N ASN A 237 15.91 24.91 1.38
CA ASN A 237 16.24 26.19 0.74
C ASN A 237 17.51 26.86 1.29
N TYR A 238 18.18 26.22 2.26
CA TYR A 238 19.39 26.77 2.84
C TYR A 238 20.53 26.75 1.80
N PRO A 239 21.26 27.86 1.60
CA PRO A 239 22.33 27.93 0.60
C PRO A 239 23.44 26.93 0.93
N GLU A 240 24.03 26.31 -0.09
CA GLU A 240 25.14 25.39 0.13
C GLU A 240 26.32 26.10 0.79
N ASP A 241 26.72 25.60 1.96
CA ASP A 241 27.92 26.05 2.65
C ASP A 241 29.15 25.29 2.10
N PRO A 242 30.30 25.96 1.90
CA PRO A 242 31.51 25.33 1.38
C PRO A 242 32.15 24.34 2.37
N TYR A 243 31.91 24.50 3.68
CA TYR A 243 32.57 23.73 4.74
C TYR A 243 31.76 22.53 5.25
N ILE A 244 30.43 22.64 5.25
CA ILE A 244 29.55 21.68 5.94
C ILE A 244 28.53 21.08 4.99
N THR A 245 28.22 19.81 5.22
CA THR A 245 27.07 19.11 4.65
C THR A 245 26.19 18.65 5.80
N PHE A 246 24.88 18.68 5.63
CA PHE A 246 23.98 18.31 6.71
C PHE A 246 22.85 17.39 6.24
N THR A 247 22.40 16.55 7.15
CA THR A 247 21.22 15.70 6.98
C THR A 247 20.30 15.92 8.17
N PHE A 248 19.00 16.07 7.91
CA PHE A 248 18.03 16.34 8.95
C PHE A 248 16.95 15.25 9.01
N PHE A 249 16.36 15.11 10.19
CA PHE A 249 15.24 14.23 10.48
C PHE A 249 14.34 14.94 11.51
N HIS A 250 13.03 14.96 11.28
CA HIS A 250 12.05 15.45 12.24
C HIS A 250 11.02 14.38 12.54
N SER A 251 10.24 14.55 13.60
CA SER A 251 9.32 13.51 14.08
C SER A 251 8.26 13.07 13.05
N GLN A 252 7.90 13.94 12.10
CA GLN A 252 6.92 13.67 11.03
C GLN A 252 7.51 13.12 9.73
N THR A 253 8.84 13.14 9.54
CA THR A 253 9.47 12.79 8.25
C THR A 253 9.05 11.40 7.77
N LEU A 254 8.99 10.42 8.67
CA LEU A 254 8.60 9.06 8.30
C LEU A 254 7.16 8.98 7.80
N ALA A 255 6.22 9.67 8.46
CA ALA A 255 4.81 9.66 8.07
C ALA A 255 4.61 10.39 6.73
N GLU A 256 5.31 11.50 6.52
CA GLU A 256 5.23 12.27 5.28
C GLU A 256 5.89 11.54 4.11
N GLU A 257 7.02 10.87 4.31
CA GLU A 257 7.65 10.05 3.28
C GLU A 257 6.79 8.84 2.89
N LEU A 258 6.09 8.22 3.86
CA LEU A 258 5.11 7.17 3.57
C LEU A 258 3.93 7.70 2.76
N LYS A 259 3.39 8.86 3.14
CA LYS A 259 2.30 9.51 2.40
C LYS A 259 2.72 9.88 0.99
N ARG A 260 3.91 10.48 0.82
CA ARG A 260 4.49 10.81 -0.50
C ARG A 260 4.64 9.57 -1.39
N ASN A 261 5.06 8.44 -0.81
CA ASN A 261 5.12 7.19 -1.54
C ASN A 261 3.73 6.69 -1.95
N SER A 262 2.72 6.85 -1.10
CA SER A 262 1.32 6.55 -1.43
C SER A 262 0.80 7.42 -2.59
N ASP A 263 1.01 8.73 -2.50
CA ASP A 263 0.59 9.69 -3.54
C ASP A 263 1.28 9.42 -4.89
N SER A 264 2.56 9.00 -4.85
CA SER A 264 3.28 8.60 -6.07
C SER A 264 2.73 7.31 -6.71
N LEU A 265 2.00 6.47 -5.98
CA LEU A 265 1.42 5.23 -6.50
C LEU A 265 0.08 5.45 -7.19
N VAL A 266 -0.71 6.43 -6.76
CA VAL A 266 -2.02 6.77 -7.34
C VAL A 266 -2.01 6.87 -8.87
N PRO A 267 -1.13 7.64 -9.53
CA PRO A 267 -1.13 7.74 -10.99
C PRO A 267 -0.77 6.42 -11.69
N ARG A 268 0.07 5.59 -11.06
CA ARG A 268 0.43 4.26 -11.58
C ARG A 268 -0.76 3.31 -11.51
N PHE A 269 -1.59 3.43 -10.47
CA PHE A 269 -2.82 2.65 -10.36
C PHE A 269 -3.84 3.01 -11.44
N VAL A 270 -4.01 4.30 -11.75
CA VAL A 270 -4.90 4.73 -12.85
C VAL A 270 -4.48 4.09 -14.17
N LEU A 271 -3.18 4.10 -14.49
CA LEU A 271 -2.65 3.44 -15.69
C LEU A 271 -2.91 1.92 -15.67
N ALA A 272 -2.66 1.25 -14.55
CA ALA A 272 -2.90 -0.18 -14.41
C ALA A 272 -4.37 -0.55 -14.60
N PHE A 273 -5.30 0.22 -14.03
CA PHE A 273 -6.74 0.01 -14.22
C PHE A 273 -7.17 0.26 -15.66
N ALA A 274 -6.64 1.29 -16.32
CA ALA A 274 -6.91 1.53 -17.74
C ALA A 274 -6.45 0.34 -18.61
N CYS A 275 -5.24 -0.17 -18.36
CA CYS A 275 -4.73 -1.37 -19.04
C CYS A 275 -5.58 -2.62 -18.77
N LEU A 276 -6.03 -2.83 -17.53
CA LEU A 276 -6.91 -3.94 -17.17
C LEU A 276 -8.28 -3.85 -17.85
N ILE A 277 -8.88 -2.66 -17.90
CA ILE A 277 -10.16 -2.44 -18.61
C ILE A 277 -9.98 -2.69 -20.10
N LEU A 278 -8.90 -2.17 -20.70
CA LEU A 278 -8.59 -2.40 -22.12
C LEU A 278 -8.42 -3.90 -22.41
N PHE A 279 -7.64 -4.60 -21.58
CA PHE A 279 -7.47 -6.04 -21.68
C PHE A 279 -8.81 -6.78 -21.52
N ALA A 280 -9.64 -6.39 -20.55
CA ALA A 280 -10.95 -6.99 -20.34
C ALA A 280 -11.89 -6.82 -21.53
N VAL A 281 -11.91 -5.63 -22.13
CA VAL A 281 -12.66 -5.35 -23.35
C VAL A 281 -12.13 -6.21 -24.50
N LEU A 282 -10.82 -6.25 -24.74
CA LEU A 282 -10.21 -7.04 -25.81
C LEU A 282 -10.52 -8.54 -25.68
N CYS A 283 -10.41 -9.12 -24.48
CA CYS A 283 -10.75 -10.52 -24.22
C CYS A 283 -12.25 -10.82 -24.35
N SER A 284 -13.11 -9.81 -24.16
CA SER A 284 -14.56 -9.97 -24.31
C SER A 284 -15.02 -9.98 -25.77
N LEU A 285 -14.20 -9.47 -26.70
CA LEU A 285 -14.48 -9.46 -28.14
C LEU A 285 -14.35 -10.87 -28.70
N THR A 286 -15.37 -11.28 -29.46
CA THR A 286 -15.37 -12.56 -30.16
C THR A 286 -15.32 -12.32 -31.66
N THR A 287 -14.33 -12.91 -32.33
CA THR A 287 -14.22 -12.88 -33.79
C THR A 287 -15.01 -14.02 -34.42
N ILE A 288 -15.56 -13.80 -35.61
CA ILE A 288 -16.26 -14.81 -36.40
C ILE A 288 -15.23 -15.74 -37.07
N ASP A 289 -15.46 -17.05 -37.00
CA ASP A 289 -14.56 -18.09 -37.51
C ASP A 289 -13.95 -17.75 -38.88
N GLY A 290 -12.61 -17.76 -38.94
CA GLY A 290 -11.84 -17.56 -40.18
C GLY A 290 -11.74 -16.11 -40.69
N THR A 291 -12.27 -15.09 -39.99
CA THR A 291 -12.14 -13.68 -40.40
C THR A 291 -11.87 -12.72 -39.24
N PHE A 292 -11.15 -11.61 -39.49
CA PHE A 292 -10.94 -10.50 -38.55
C PHE A 292 -12.22 -9.66 -38.25
N CYS A 293 -13.41 -10.20 -38.52
CA CYS A 293 -14.68 -9.52 -38.27
C CYS A 293 -15.18 -9.83 -36.84
N ILE A 294 -15.57 -8.79 -36.12
CA ILE A 294 -16.06 -8.88 -34.74
C ILE A 294 -17.55 -9.25 -34.77
N ASP A 295 -17.94 -10.24 -33.97
CA ASP A 295 -19.35 -10.59 -33.73
C ASP A 295 -19.89 -9.70 -32.61
N TRP A 296 -20.70 -8.69 -32.97
CA TRP A 296 -21.20 -7.70 -32.02
C TRP A 296 -22.38 -8.20 -31.17
N VAL A 297 -22.92 -9.38 -31.47
CA VAL A 297 -23.97 -10.04 -30.66
C VAL A 297 -23.34 -10.86 -29.54
N LEU A 298 -22.24 -11.58 -29.85
CA LEU A 298 -21.51 -12.39 -28.87
C LEU A 298 -20.48 -11.61 -28.05
N SER A 299 -19.96 -10.51 -28.59
CA SER A 299 -19.01 -9.65 -27.89
C SER A 299 -19.72 -8.89 -26.77
N LYS A 300 -19.16 -8.89 -25.55
CA LYS A 300 -19.76 -8.23 -24.37
C LYS A 300 -18.83 -7.16 -23.75
N PRO A 301 -18.38 -6.15 -24.52
CA PRO A 301 -17.42 -5.14 -24.02
C PRO A 301 -17.99 -4.26 -22.92
N VAL A 302 -19.26 -3.87 -23.02
CA VAL A 302 -19.93 -3.06 -21.97
C VAL A 302 -20.04 -3.84 -20.67
N LEU A 303 -20.38 -5.14 -20.76
CA LEU A 303 -20.42 -6.02 -19.60
C LEU A 303 -19.04 -6.15 -18.94
N ALA A 304 -17.96 -6.19 -19.72
CA ALA A 304 -16.59 -6.25 -19.18
C ALA A 304 -16.24 -4.99 -18.36
N VAL A 305 -16.58 -3.80 -18.88
CA VAL A 305 -16.40 -2.53 -18.13
C VAL A 305 -17.24 -2.51 -16.86
N MET A 306 -18.51 -2.95 -16.94
CA MET A 306 -19.39 -3.03 -15.77
C MET A 306 -18.91 -4.04 -14.73
N GLY A 307 -18.21 -5.10 -15.14
CA GLY A 307 -17.56 -6.06 -14.23
C GLY A 307 -16.45 -5.42 -13.39
N VAL A 308 -15.66 -4.52 -13.97
CA VAL A 308 -14.66 -3.73 -13.22
C VAL A 308 -15.34 -2.73 -12.28
N LEU A 309 -16.38 -2.04 -12.75
CA LEU A 309 -17.16 -1.12 -11.91
C LEU A 309 -17.83 -1.83 -10.72
N ASN A 310 -18.28 -3.07 -10.91
CA ASN A 310 -18.83 -3.91 -9.85
C ASN A 310 -17.82 -4.15 -8.71
N ALA A 311 -16.55 -4.42 -9.04
CA ALA A 311 -15.50 -4.53 -8.02
C ALA A 311 -15.26 -3.18 -7.31
N GLY A 312 -15.34 -2.07 -8.07
CA GLY A 312 -15.31 -0.70 -7.52
C GLY A 312 -16.43 -0.41 -6.52
N MET A 313 -17.64 -0.88 -6.78
CA MET A 313 -18.77 -0.77 -5.84
C MET A 313 -18.48 -1.50 -4.53
N GLY A 314 -17.92 -2.72 -4.58
CA GLY A 314 -17.49 -3.46 -3.38
C GLY A 314 -16.47 -2.70 -2.53
N ILE A 315 -15.49 -2.08 -3.19
CA ILE A 315 -14.48 -1.24 -2.53
C ILE A 315 -15.12 -0.01 -1.88
N ALA A 316 -15.98 0.71 -2.61
CA ALA A 316 -16.65 1.91 -2.11
C ALA A 316 -17.56 1.61 -0.92
N THR A 317 -18.34 0.53 -0.99
CA THR A 317 -19.19 0.07 0.12
C THR A 317 -18.36 -0.30 1.33
N SER A 318 -17.25 -1.04 1.16
CA SER A 318 -16.39 -1.44 2.28
C SER A 318 -15.79 -0.24 3.00
N ILE A 319 -15.19 0.69 2.25
CA ILE A 319 -14.59 1.90 2.83
C ILE A 319 -15.66 2.76 3.50
N GLY A 320 -16.78 2.99 2.83
CA GLY A 320 -17.88 3.78 3.37
C GLY A 320 -18.48 3.18 4.64
N PHE A 321 -18.79 1.89 4.65
CA PHE A 321 -19.37 1.22 5.81
C PHE A 321 -18.43 1.20 7.02
N LEU A 322 -17.14 0.91 6.81
CA LEU A 322 -16.18 0.86 7.91
C LEU A 322 -15.89 2.24 8.51
N ASN A 323 -15.87 3.28 7.68
CA ASN A 323 -15.80 4.66 8.17
C ASN A 323 -17.05 5.04 8.99
N LEU A 324 -18.25 4.60 8.59
CA LEU A 324 -19.48 4.84 9.37
C LEU A 324 -19.45 4.17 10.76
N ILE A 325 -18.76 3.03 10.89
CA ILE A 325 -18.56 2.33 12.17
C ILE A 325 -17.43 2.98 12.99
N GLY A 326 -16.68 3.93 12.43
CA GLY A 326 -15.57 4.60 13.10
C GLY A 326 -14.26 3.81 13.06
N VAL A 327 -14.08 2.92 12.07
CA VAL A 327 -12.80 2.24 11.85
C VAL A 327 -11.85 3.21 11.14
N PRO A 328 -10.67 3.54 11.70
CA PRO A 328 -9.77 4.53 11.13
C PRO A 328 -9.24 4.10 9.76
N TYR A 329 -9.03 5.08 8.88
CA TYR A 329 -8.40 4.90 7.58
C TYR A 329 -6.88 5.05 7.70
N CYS A 330 -6.12 4.20 6.98
CA CYS A 330 -4.67 4.32 6.87
C CYS A 330 -4.21 4.24 5.41
N ASP A 331 -3.07 4.86 5.07
CA ASP A 331 -2.61 4.98 3.68
C ASP A 331 -2.37 3.63 2.98
N ILE A 332 -2.10 2.56 3.74
CA ILE A 332 -1.90 1.20 3.20
C ILE A 332 -3.19 0.64 2.59
N VAL A 333 -4.37 1.05 3.08
CA VAL A 333 -5.67 0.70 2.48
C VAL A 333 -5.75 1.18 1.03
N GLY A 334 -4.96 2.18 0.62
CA GLY A 334 -4.84 2.62 -0.77
C GLY A 334 -4.39 1.53 -1.76
N VAL A 335 -3.80 0.42 -1.30
CA VAL A 335 -3.42 -0.73 -2.15
C VAL A 335 -4.56 -1.74 -2.33
N MET A 336 -5.57 -1.73 -1.45
CA MET A 336 -6.71 -2.65 -1.50
C MET A 336 -7.44 -2.69 -2.86
N PRO A 337 -7.72 -1.56 -3.54
CA PRO A 337 -8.48 -1.56 -4.79
C PRO A 337 -7.89 -2.47 -5.87
N PHE A 338 -6.56 -2.53 -5.97
CA PHE A 338 -5.89 -3.36 -6.95
C PHE A 338 -6.15 -4.85 -6.71
N LEU A 339 -6.08 -5.28 -5.45
CA LEU A 339 -6.31 -6.67 -5.06
C LEU A 339 -7.76 -7.09 -5.33
N VAL A 340 -8.72 -6.27 -4.89
CA VAL A 340 -10.16 -6.57 -5.01
C VAL A 340 -10.60 -6.56 -6.48
N VAL A 341 -10.09 -5.63 -7.30
CA VAL A 341 -10.38 -5.61 -8.74
C VAL A 341 -9.81 -6.84 -9.44
N ALA A 342 -8.61 -7.30 -9.08
CA ALA A 342 -8.02 -8.51 -9.67
C ALA A 342 -8.90 -9.75 -9.43
N VAL A 343 -9.36 -9.96 -8.19
CA VAL A 343 -10.31 -11.04 -7.84
C VAL A 343 -11.65 -10.84 -8.54
N GLY A 344 -12.14 -9.60 -8.60
CA GLY A 344 -13.42 -9.27 -9.25
C GLY A 344 -13.45 -9.54 -10.75
N ILE A 345 -12.35 -9.24 -11.45
CA ILE A 345 -12.21 -9.50 -12.89
C ILE A 345 -12.16 -11.00 -13.18
N ASP A 346 -11.50 -11.79 -12.33
CA ASP A 346 -11.45 -13.25 -12.48
C ASP A 346 -12.86 -13.87 -12.43
N ASN A 347 -13.65 -13.52 -11.41
CA ASN A 347 -15.03 -13.98 -11.26
C ASN A 347 -15.94 -13.48 -12.41
N MET A 348 -15.71 -12.25 -12.89
CA MET A 348 -16.42 -11.72 -14.06
C MET A 348 -16.16 -12.58 -15.31
N PHE A 349 -14.90 -12.91 -15.60
CA PHE A 349 -14.55 -13.74 -16.75
C PHE A 349 -15.06 -15.17 -16.63
N LEU A 350 -15.00 -15.76 -15.42
CA LEU A 350 -15.55 -17.08 -15.15
C LEU A 350 -17.04 -17.15 -15.51
N MET A 351 -17.82 -16.15 -15.09
CA MET A 351 -19.26 -16.12 -15.33
C MET A 351 -19.59 -15.87 -16.81
N VAL A 352 -18.84 -15.01 -17.49
CA VAL A 352 -19.00 -14.78 -18.94
C VAL A 352 -18.63 -16.03 -19.74
N ALA A 353 -17.58 -16.75 -19.34
CA ALA A 353 -17.19 -18.01 -19.97
C ALA A 353 -18.27 -19.08 -19.76
N ALA A 354 -18.81 -19.21 -18.54
CA ALA A 354 -19.87 -20.16 -18.24
C ALA A 354 -21.13 -19.92 -19.09
N VAL A 355 -21.58 -18.67 -19.29
CA VAL A 355 -22.71 -18.38 -20.21
C VAL A 355 -22.39 -18.75 -21.65
N LYS A 356 -21.16 -18.51 -22.12
CA LYS A 356 -20.74 -18.88 -23.48
C LYS A 356 -20.74 -20.40 -23.70
N HIS A 357 -20.57 -21.19 -22.64
CA HIS A 357 -20.66 -22.65 -22.70
C HIS A 357 -22.10 -23.19 -22.68
N THR A 358 -23.12 -22.35 -22.46
CA THR A 358 -24.53 -22.78 -22.52
C THR A 358 -25.05 -22.79 -23.96
N ASN A 359 -25.98 -23.70 -24.27
CA ASN A 359 -26.59 -23.79 -25.60
C ASN A 359 -27.43 -22.53 -25.90
N ARG A 360 -27.12 -21.85 -27.01
CA ARG A 360 -27.77 -20.59 -27.39
C ARG A 360 -29.23 -20.73 -27.82
N ALA A 361 -29.68 -21.93 -28.19
CA ALA A 361 -31.07 -22.20 -28.56
C ALA A 361 -32.02 -22.33 -27.36
N LEU A 362 -31.49 -22.51 -26.14
CA LEU A 362 -32.30 -22.60 -24.92
C LEU A 362 -32.84 -21.22 -24.50
N ASP A 363 -33.99 -21.22 -23.82
CA ASP A 363 -34.57 -20.00 -23.23
C ASP A 363 -33.57 -19.32 -22.30
N THR A 364 -33.53 -17.98 -22.33
CA THR A 364 -32.57 -17.17 -21.58
C THR A 364 -32.60 -17.45 -20.08
N LYS A 365 -33.77 -17.84 -19.54
CA LYS A 365 -33.91 -18.20 -18.12
C LYS A 365 -33.17 -19.47 -17.78
N VAL A 366 -33.26 -20.49 -18.64
CA VAL A 366 -32.60 -21.78 -18.45
C VAL A 366 -31.09 -21.61 -18.62
N ARG A 367 -30.64 -20.85 -19.63
CA ARG A 367 -29.21 -20.55 -19.86
C ARG A 367 -28.56 -19.88 -18.65
N ILE A 368 -29.20 -18.84 -18.09
CA ILE A 368 -28.66 -18.18 -16.89
C ILE A 368 -28.72 -19.11 -15.67
N GLY A 369 -29.76 -19.94 -15.55
CA GLY A 369 -29.83 -20.98 -14.52
C GLY A 369 -28.66 -21.96 -14.58
N GLU A 370 -28.37 -22.51 -15.76
CA GLU A 370 -27.24 -23.43 -15.98
C GLU A 370 -25.90 -22.75 -15.68
N CYS A 371 -25.69 -21.53 -16.18
CA CYS A 371 -24.49 -20.76 -15.89
C CYS A 371 -24.30 -20.52 -14.38
N MET A 372 -25.34 -20.09 -13.66
CA MET A 372 -25.25 -19.83 -12.23
C MET A 372 -25.00 -21.13 -11.44
N SER A 373 -25.54 -22.26 -11.89
CA SER A 373 -25.37 -23.54 -11.21
C SER A 373 -23.91 -24.03 -11.18
N ASP A 374 -23.12 -23.62 -12.18
CA ASP A 374 -21.70 -23.96 -12.32
C ASP A 374 -20.81 -22.83 -11.77
N ALA A 375 -20.90 -21.63 -12.36
CA ALA A 375 -20.02 -20.51 -12.02
C ALA A 375 -20.23 -19.95 -10.61
N ALA A 376 -21.48 -19.87 -10.12
CA ALA A 376 -21.74 -19.24 -8.82
C ALA A 376 -21.22 -20.08 -7.65
N VAL A 377 -21.15 -21.40 -7.80
CA VAL A 377 -20.55 -22.29 -6.79
C VAL A 377 -19.05 -22.00 -6.67
N SER A 378 -18.33 -21.95 -7.79
CA SER A 378 -16.90 -21.63 -7.81
C SER A 378 -16.62 -20.22 -7.28
N MET A 379 -17.39 -19.21 -7.70
CA MET A 379 -17.21 -17.83 -7.22
C MET A 379 -17.47 -17.70 -5.71
N LEU A 380 -18.48 -18.40 -5.17
CA LEU A 380 -18.76 -18.42 -3.74
C LEU A 380 -17.59 -19.01 -2.97
N ILE A 381 -17.04 -20.14 -3.44
CA ILE A 381 -15.88 -20.77 -2.82
C ILE A 381 -14.70 -19.81 -2.79
N THR A 382 -14.33 -19.22 -3.94
CA THR A 382 -13.21 -18.28 -4.03
C THR A 382 -13.40 -17.07 -3.10
N SER A 383 -14.57 -16.43 -3.16
CA SER A 383 -14.86 -15.24 -2.34
C SER A 383 -14.85 -15.57 -0.84
N LEU A 384 -15.39 -16.73 -0.47
CA LEU A 384 -15.42 -17.19 0.92
C LEU A 384 -14.01 -17.55 1.41
N THR A 385 -13.19 -18.22 0.60
CA THR A 385 -11.80 -18.54 0.95
C THR A 385 -10.95 -17.28 1.08
N ASP A 386 -11.15 -16.29 0.21
CA ASP A 386 -10.44 -15.02 0.29
C ASP A 386 -10.88 -14.22 1.52
N ALA A 387 -12.19 -14.13 1.78
CA ALA A 387 -12.73 -13.49 2.97
C ALA A 387 -12.21 -14.17 4.26
N PHE A 388 -12.14 -15.51 4.31
CA PHE A 388 -11.54 -16.21 5.44
C PHE A 388 -10.04 -15.96 5.56
N SER A 389 -9.30 -15.95 4.46
CA SER A 389 -7.86 -15.66 4.46
C SER A 389 -7.56 -14.27 5.03
N PHE A 390 -8.28 -13.24 4.57
CA PHE A 390 -8.17 -11.89 5.14
C PHE A 390 -8.73 -11.80 6.56
N GLY A 391 -9.78 -12.56 6.86
CA GLY A 391 -10.33 -12.69 8.21
C GLY A 391 -9.31 -13.24 9.20
N VAL A 392 -8.53 -14.25 8.84
CA VAL A 392 -7.40 -14.72 9.68
C VAL A 392 -6.33 -13.63 9.81
N GLY A 393 -6.12 -12.83 8.78
CA GLY A 393 -5.23 -11.67 8.80
C GLY A 393 -5.59 -10.60 9.83
N THR A 394 -6.85 -10.50 10.27
CA THR A 394 -7.27 -9.53 11.31
C THR A 394 -6.76 -9.91 12.71
N ILE A 395 -6.33 -11.16 12.92
CA ILE A 395 -5.76 -11.65 14.19
C ILE A 395 -4.31 -11.14 14.37
N THR A 396 -3.70 -10.57 13.33
CA THR A 396 -2.34 -10.00 13.43
C THR A 396 -2.26 -8.90 14.47
N THR A 397 -1.13 -8.74 15.16
CA THR A 397 -1.00 -7.75 16.24
C THR A 397 -0.66 -6.34 15.74
N ILE A 398 -0.36 -6.18 14.45
CA ILE A 398 0.07 -4.92 13.81
C ILE A 398 -1.16 -4.17 13.28
N PRO A 399 -1.53 -2.99 13.83
CA PRO A 399 -2.77 -2.31 13.48
C PRO A 399 -2.94 -1.98 12.00
N ALA A 400 -1.86 -1.57 11.31
CA ALA A 400 -1.90 -1.33 9.87
C ALA A 400 -2.39 -2.53 9.05
N VAL A 401 -1.94 -3.75 9.41
CA VAL A 401 -2.31 -4.98 8.71
C VAL A 401 -3.74 -5.37 9.09
N GLN A 402 -4.12 -5.23 10.35
CA GLN A 402 -5.49 -5.48 10.80
C GLN A 402 -6.51 -4.61 10.06
N ILE A 403 -6.27 -3.30 9.99
CA ILE A 403 -7.12 -2.35 9.27
C ILE A 403 -7.22 -2.78 7.80
N PHE A 404 -6.08 -2.98 7.12
CA PHE A 404 -6.08 -3.45 5.73
C PHE A 404 -6.90 -4.73 5.54
N CYS A 405 -6.72 -5.73 6.40
CA CYS A 405 -7.41 -7.02 6.34
C CYS A 405 -8.92 -6.91 6.60
N ILE A 406 -9.36 -6.04 7.52
CA ILE A 406 -10.79 -5.81 7.80
C ILE A 406 -11.46 -5.19 6.55
N TYR A 407 -10.82 -4.17 5.97
CA TYR A 407 -11.33 -3.50 4.76
C TYR A 407 -11.40 -4.46 3.56
N THR A 408 -10.36 -5.27 3.32
CA THR A 408 -10.35 -6.24 2.21
C THR A 408 -11.35 -7.39 2.45
N CYS A 409 -11.44 -7.90 3.68
CA CYS A 409 -12.37 -8.96 4.06
C CYS A 409 -13.81 -8.54 3.77
N LEU A 410 -14.20 -7.33 4.23
CA LEU A 410 -15.53 -6.81 3.96
C LEU A 410 -15.75 -6.62 2.46
N ALA A 411 -14.82 -5.99 1.73
CA ALA A 411 -14.95 -5.74 0.29
C ALA A 411 -15.18 -7.02 -0.53
N LEU A 412 -14.52 -8.12 -0.16
CA LEU A 412 -14.64 -9.42 -0.85
C LEU A 412 -15.85 -10.24 -0.37
N SER A 413 -16.28 -10.06 0.88
CA SER A 413 -17.47 -10.74 1.42
C SER A 413 -18.78 -10.23 0.81
N LEU A 414 -18.78 -9.01 0.25
CA LEU A 414 -19.94 -8.41 -0.39
C LEU A 414 -20.23 -9.10 -1.73
N THR A 415 -21.36 -9.79 -1.81
CA THR A 415 -21.77 -10.60 -2.97
C THR A 415 -22.36 -9.77 -4.11
N TYR A 416 -21.74 -8.64 -4.47
CA TYR A 416 -22.19 -7.82 -5.60
C TYR A 416 -22.04 -8.54 -6.95
N GLN A 417 -21.09 -9.46 -7.09
CA GLN A 417 -20.92 -10.26 -8.31
C GLN A 417 -22.13 -11.18 -8.59
N ILE A 418 -22.66 -11.84 -7.57
CA ILE A 418 -23.80 -12.77 -7.74
C ILE A 418 -25.13 -12.01 -7.88
N THR A 419 -25.18 -10.73 -7.48
CA THR A 419 -26.39 -9.91 -7.54
C THR A 419 -26.36 -8.96 -8.74
N PHE A 420 -25.56 -7.89 -8.65
CA PHE A 420 -25.44 -6.85 -9.66
C PHE A 420 -24.93 -7.39 -11.00
N PHE A 421 -23.80 -8.12 -10.98
CA PHE A 421 -23.20 -8.62 -12.21
C PHE A 421 -24.02 -9.75 -12.84
N ALA A 422 -24.65 -10.62 -12.04
CA ALA A 422 -25.59 -11.64 -12.55
C ALA A 422 -26.85 -11.01 -13.18
N GLY A 423 -27.40 -9.95 -12.57
CA GLY A 423 -28.49 -9.17 -13.13
C GLY A 423 -28.13 -8.57 -14.49
N LEU A 424 -26.97 -7.92 -14.59
CA LEU A 424 -26.47 -7.40 -15.86
C LEU A 424 -26.25 -8.50 -16.91
N LEU A 425 -25.61 -9.61 -16.53
CA LEU A 425 -25.38 -10.72 -17.46
C LEU A 425 -26.70 -11.30 -18.00
N SER A 426 -27.75 -11.35 -17.18
CA SER A 426 -29.07 -11.79 -17.62
C SER A 426 -29.68 -10.86 -18.68
N LEU A 427 -29.59 -9.54 -18.52
CA LEU A 427 -30.03 -8.56 -19.53
C LEU A 427 -29.23 -8.68 -20.83
N PHE A 428 -27.89 -8.74 -20.74
CA PHE A 428 -27.06 -8.91 -21.93
C PHE A 428 -27.34 -10.22 -22.67
N THR A 429 -27.75 -11.27 -21.95
CA THR A 429 -28.13 -12.55 -22.57
C THR A 429 -29.52 -12.48 -23.22
N GLN A 430 -30.44 -11.67 -22.68
CA GLN A 430 -31.72 -11.38 -23.35
C GLN A 430 -31.47 -10.62 -24.65
N TRP A 431 -30.63 -9.57 -24.62
CA TRP A 431 -30.26 -8.83 -25.83
C TRP A 431 -29.53 -9.68 -26.86
N GLU A 432 -28.69 -10.63 -26.41
CA GLU A 432 -28.05 -11.62 -27.27
C GLU A 432 -29.10 -12.49 -27.99
N SER A 433 -30.14 -12.94 -27.29
CA SER A 433 -31.22 -13.76 -27.86
C SER A 433 -32.06 -13.01 -28.90
N GLU A 434 -32.19 -11.69 -28.75
CA GLU A 434 -32.88 -10.81 -29.68
C GLU A 434 -31.99 -10.40 -30.89
N GLY A 435 -30.70 -10.76 -30.88
CA GLY A 435 -29.75 -10.42 -31.93
C GLY A 435 -29.37 -8.93 -31.97
N LEU A 436 -29.45 -8.26 -30.82
CA LEU A 436 -29.11 -6.84 -30.68
C LEU A 436 -27.59 -6.64 -30.60
N HIS A 437 -27.15 -5.48 -31.07
CA HIS A 437 -25.77 -5.05 -30.97
C HIS A 437 -25.44 -4.70 -29.51
N SER A 438 -24.34 -5.24 -29.00
CA SER A 438 -23.90 -5.12 -27.60
C SER A 438 -23.59 -3.69 -27.07
N ILE A 439 -23.46 -2.69 -27.96
CA ILE A 439 -23.17 -1.29 -27.59
C ILE A 439 -24.38 -0.40 -27.90
N TRP A 440 -24.93 -0.53 -29.11
CA TRP A 440 -25.98 0.36 -29.62
C TRP A 440 -27.40 -0.17 -29.44
N LEU A 441 -27.57 -1.41 -28.98
CA LEU A 441 -28.85 -2.09 -28.75
C LEU A 441 -29.79 -2.06 -29.98
N LYS A 442 -29.22 -2.00 -31.18
CA LYS A 442 -29.94 -2.07 -32.46
C LYS A 442 -29.80 -3.47 -33.08
N PRO A 443 -30.77 -3.95 -33.87
CA PRO A 443 -30.68 -5.27 -34.50
C PRO A 443 -29.47 -5.34 -35.44
N THR A 444 -28.71 -6.42 -35.32
CA THR A 444 -27.51 -6.67 -36.16
C THR A 444 -27.87 -7.33 -37.48
N ILE A 445 -26.98 -7.16 -38.47
CA ILE A 445 -27.11 -7.78 -39.78
C ILE A 445 -26.67 -9.26 -39.64
N PRO A 446 -27.52 -10.23 -40.06
CA PRO A 446 -27.21 -11.65 -39.91
C PRO A 446 -25.99 -12.07 -40.77
N GLN A 447 -25.22 -13.02 -40.24
CA GLN A 447 -24.00 -13.57 -40.86
C GLN A 447 -24.19 -14.10 -42.30
N GLN A 448 -25.42 -14.43 -42.70
CA GLN A 448 -25.75 -14.91 -44.05
C GLN A 448 -25.61 -13.84 -45.15
N LEU A 449 -25.71 -12.54 -44.82
CA LEU A 449 -25.53 -11.43 -45.77
C LEU A 449 -24.07 -10.95 -45.86
N LYS A 450 -23.09 -11.73 -45.35
CA LYS A 450 -21.69 -11.30 -45.24
C LYS A 450 -21.12 -10.75 -46.53
N ASP A 451 -21.51 -11.26 -47.70
CA ASP A 451 -20.91 -10.91 -49.00
C ASP A 451 -21.52 -9.69 -49.71
N GLU A 452 -22.67 -9.20 -49.25
CA GLU A 452 -23.41 -8.13 -49.93
C GLU A 452 -23.16 -6.72 -49.33
N VAL A 453 -22.45 -6.61 -48.20
CA VAL A 453 -22.39 -5.36 -47.42
C VAL A 453 -21.00 -4.71 -47.40
N SER A 454 -20.99 -3.37 -47.44
CA SER A 454 -19.80 -2.50 -47.31
C SER A 454 -18.90 -2.85 -46.11
N LEU A 455 -17.58 -2.65 -46.27
CA LEU A 455 -16.53 -2.90 -45.27
C LEU A 455 -16.84 -2.29 -43.88
N PHE A 456 -17.44 -1.10 -43.82
CA PHE A 456 -17.79 -0.45 -42.55
C PHE A 456 -18.87 -1.23 -41.78
N HIS A 457 -19.90 -1.71 -42.48
CA HIS A 457 -20.97 -2.50 -41.88
C HIS A 457 -20.51 -3.93 -41.57
N ARG A 458 -19.59 -4.48 -42.38
CA ARG A 458 -18.91 -5.75 -42.07
C ARG A 458 -18.13 -5.68 -40.75
N LEU A 459 -17.43 -4.58 -40.49
CA LEU A 459 -16.61 -4.45 -39.29
C LEU A 459 -17.44 -4.11 -38.04
N PHE A 460 -18.50 -3.30 -38.17
CA PHE A 460 -19.22 -2.71 -37.04
C PHE A 460 -20.65 -3.24 -36.79
N TRP A 461 -21.27 -3.99 -37.71
CA TRP A 461 -22.71 -4.32 -37.61
C TRP A 461 -23.07 -5.80 -37.80
N MET A 462 -22.07 -6.69 -37.96
CA MET A 462 -22.31 -8.13 -38.08
C MET A 462 -22.59 -8.81 -36.75
N GLY A 463 -23.51 -9.78 -36.77
CA GLY A 463 -23.89 -10.59 -35.62
C GLY A 463 -24.32 -12.00 -36.00
N SER A 464 -23.87 -13.01 -35.24
CA SER A 464 -24.30 -14.39 -35.44
C SER A 464 -25.55 -14.73 -34.63
N ARG A 465 -26.56 -15.27 -35.31
CA ARG A 465 -27.82 -15.75 -34.71
C ARG A 465 -27.72 -17.23 -34.34
N ALA A 466 -28.41 -17.62 -33.28
CA ALA A 466 -28.58 -19.02 -32.91
C ALA A 466 -29.52 -19.72 -33.90
N ASP A 467 -29.28 -21.01 -34.13
CA ASP A 467 -30.15 -21.88 -34.93
C ASP A 467 -31.36 -22.30 -34.06
N PRO A 468 -32.60 -22.30 -34.56
CA PRO A 468 -33.79 -22.62 -33.75
C PRO A 468 -33.79 -24.05 -33.20
N ASP A 469 -33.09 -24.97 -33.86
CA ASP A 469 -33.00 -26.37 -33.45
C ASP A 469 -31.92 -26.56 -32.35
N PRO A 470 -32.30 -26.96 -31.13
CA PRO A 470 -31.36 -27.13 -30.02
C PRO A 470 -30.39 -28.31 -30.21
N THR A 471 -30.66 -29.19 -31.18
CA THR A 471 -29.83 -30.35 -31.54
C THR A 471 -28.58 -29.97 -32.35
N ASN A 472 -28.57 -28.80 -33.02
CA ASN A 472 -27.43 -28.32 -33.80
C ASN A 472 -26.36 -27.69 -32.89
N LEU A 473 -25.68 -28.53 -32.10
CA LEU A 473 -24.64 -28.13 -31.14
C LEU A 473 -23.46 -27.39 -31.80
N GLU A 474 -23.07 -27.73 -33.03
CA GLU A 474 -21.93 -27.08 -33.71
C GLU A 474 -22.18 -25.61 -34.03
N GLN A 475 -23.41 -25.22 -34.37
CA GLN A 475 -23.76 -23.83 -34.65
C GLN A 475 -24.13 -23.06 -33.38
N ASN A 476 -24.74 -23.73 -32.41
CA ASN A 476 -25.24 -23.12 -31.18
C ASN A 476 -24.19 -23.03 -30.06
N LEU A 477 -23.11 -23.81 -30.12
CA LEU A 477 -22.02 -23.80 -29.15
C LEU A 477 -20.72 -23.31 -29.81
N LYS A 478 -20.55 -21.99 -29.90
CA LYS A 478 -19.32 -21.39 -30.45
C LYS A 478 -18.20 -21.46 -29.42
N VAL A 479 -17.20 -22.30 -29.69
CA VAL A 479 -16.03 -22.48 -28.83
C VAL A 479 -14.98 -21.42 -29.15
N SER A 480 -14.37 -20.82 -28.12
CA SER A 480 -13.27 -19.85 -28.31
C SER A 480 -12.02 -20.54 -28.87
N GLY A 481 -11.27 -19.86 -29.74
CA GLY A 481 -10.00 -20.35 -30.29
C GLY A 481 -8.98 -20.73 -29.20
N MET A 482 -9.00 -20.06 -28.05
CA MET A 482 -8.15 -20.43 -26.91
C MET A 482 -8.54 -21.78 -26.30
N THR A 483 -9.84 -22.08 -26.20
CA THR A 483 -10.33 -23.37 -25.73
C THR A 483 -9.95 -24.50 -26.69
N ILE A 484 -9.99 -24.24 -28.01
CA ILE A 484 -9.52 -25.18 -29.03
C ILE A 484 -8.02 -25.45 -28.86
N PHE A 485 -7.20 -24.41 -28.69
CA PHE A 485 -5.77 -24.57 -28.41
C PHE A 485 -5.49 -25.42 -27.16
N PHE A 486 -6.21 -25.15 -26.05
CA PHE A 486 -6.03 -25.92 -24.82
C PHE A 486 -6.48 -27.37 -24.95
N ARG A 487 -7.61 -27.61 -25.61
CA ARG A 487 -8.18 -28.95 -25.80
C ARG A 487 -7.37 -29.79 -26.78
N ASP A 488 -6.98 -29.22 -27.91
CA ASP A 488 -6.46 -29.98 -29.06
C ASP A 488 -4.92 -30.01 -29.10
N TRP A 489 -4.24 -29.01 -28.54
CA TRP A 489 -2.77 -28.94 -28.52
C TRP A 489 -2.19 -29.11 -27.11
N PHE A 490 -2.61 -28.29 -26.15
CA PHE A 490 -1.97 -28.26 -24.83
C PHE A 490 -2.26 -29.51 -23.98
N ALA A 491 -3.52 -29.91 -23.85
CA ALA A 491 -3.92 -31.04 -23.02
C ALA A 491 -3.31 -32.38 -23.49
N PRO A 492 -3.28 -32.70 -24.80
CA PRO A 492 -2.60 -33.91 -25.28
C PRO A 492 -1.10 -33.92 -24.99
N VAL A 493 -0.41 -32.78 -25.18
CA VAL A 493 1.02 -32.65 -24.86
C VAL A 493 1.26 -32.87 -23.36
N LEU A 494 0.44 -32.26 -22.50
CA LEU A 494 0.56 -32.41 -21.06
C LEU A 494 0.24 -33.84 -20.57
N MET A 495 -0.66 -34.55 -21.24
CA MET A 495 -1.05 -35.92 -20.86
C MET A 495 0.00 -36.98 -21.24
N GLN A 496 0.99 -36.64 -22.07
CA GLN A 496 2.07 -37.57 -22.40
C GLN A 496 2.86 -37.95 -21.14
N PRO A 497 3.10 -39.26 -20.89
CA PRO A 497 3.70 -39.73 -19.64
C PRO A 497 5.12 -39.18 -19.43
N VAL A 498 5.89 -38.99 -20.51
CA VAL A 498 7.24 -38.40 -20.45
C VAL A 498 7.19 -36.94 -19.99
N VAL A 499 6.28 -36.14 -20.56
CA VAL A 499 6.10 -34.73 -20.20
C VAL A 499 5.62 -34.59 -18.75
N ARG A 500 4.69 -35.43 -18.30
CA ARG A 500 4.25 -35.47 -16.88
C ARG A 500 5.40 -35.81 -15.95
N GLY A 501 6.23 -36.80 -16.30
CA GLY A 501 7.42 -37.17 -15.54
C GLY A 501 8.42 -36.03 -15.45
N LEU A 502 8.74 -35.38 -16.57
CA LEU A 502 9.63 -34.23 -16.61
C LEU A 502 9.08 -33.03 -15.82
N ALA A 503 7.79 -32.73 -15.94
CA ALA A 503 7.15 -31.66 -15.18
C ALA A 503 7.17 -31.95 -13.67
N ALA A 504 6.90 -33.20 -13.26
CA ALA A 504 6.99 -33.61 -11.86
C ALA A 504 8.43 -33.52 -11.33
N ILE A 505 9.42 -33.99 -12.08
CA ILE A 505 10.84 -33.88 -11.71
C ILE A 505 11.26 -32.42 -11.63
N TRP A 506 10.84 -31.59 -12.58
CA TRP A 506 11.13 -30.15 -12.58
C TRP A 506 10.52 -29.45 -11.38
N PHE A 507 9.27 -29.77 -11.04
CA PHE A 507 8.59 -29.20 -9.86
C PHE A 507 9.26 -29.66 -8.56
N LEU A 508 9.61 -30.95 -8.45
CA LEU A 508 10.30 -31.49 -7.28
C LEU A 508 11.71 -30.89 -7.15
N ARG A 509 12.48 -30.81 -8.23
CA ARG A 509 13.85 -30.27 -8.22
C ARG A 509 13.87 -28.76 -7.99
N GLY A 510 13.00 -28.00 -8.66
CA GLY A 510 12.89 -26.56 -8.47
C GLY A 510 12.39 -26.17 -7.08
N HIS A 511 11.49 -26.97 -6.48
CA HIS A 511 11.02 -26.73 -5.11
C HIS A 511 12.05 -27.14 -4.07
N PHE A 512 12.74 -28.28 -4.24
CA PHE A 512 13.79 -28.72 -3.32
C PHE A 512 15.05 -27.85 -3.41
N ASP A 513 15.64 -27.63 -4.59
CA ASP A 513 16.88 -26.85 -4.72
C ASP A 513 16.67 -25.38 -4.33
N LEU A 514 15.58 -24.74 -4.77
CA LEU A 514 15.39 -23.31 -4.55
C LEU A 514 14.94 -22.99 -3.11
N ARG A 515 14.11 -23.81 -2.45
CA ARG A 515 13.70 -23.57 -1.05
C ARG A 515 14.77 -23.98 -0.05
N LEU A 516 15.55 -25.05 -0.27
CA LEU A 516 16.63 -25.42 0.65
C LEU A 516 17.85 -24.50 0.54
N LEU A 517 18.09 -23.85 -0.60
CA LEU A 517 19.17 -22.86 -0.73
C LEU A 517 18.78 -21.46 -0.22
N THR A 518 17.48 -21.13 -0.21
CA THR A 518 16.99 -19.81 0.23
C THR A 518 16.47 -19.77 1.67
N THR A 519 16.04 -20.89 2.25
CA THR A 519 15.63 -20.94 3.67
C THR A 519 16.78 -20.77 4.68
N PRO A 520 18.03 -21.26 4.48
CA PRO A 520 19.11 -21.05 5.44
C PRO A 520 19.79 -19.67 5.28
N ARG A 521 19.69 -19.03 4.10
CA ARG A 521 20.02 -17.60 3.96
C ARG A 521 18.82 -16.80 4.42
N GLY A 522 18.66 -16.74 5.75
CA GLY A 522 17.54 -16.14 6.45
C GLY A 522 16.83 -15.07 5.63
N ILE A 523 15.59 -15.39 5.22
CA ILE A 523 14.61 -14.40 4.78
C ILE A 523 14.75 -13.26 5.78
N GLY A 524 15.31 -12.12 5.34
CA GLY A 524 15.72 -11.06 6.24
C GLY A 524 14.53 -10.66 7.10
N ALA A 525 14.49 -11.17 8.34
CA ALA A 525 13.29 -11.15 9.18
C ALA A 525 12.92 -9.72 9.62
N ARG A 526 13.71 -8.73 9.21
CA ARG A 526 13.49 -7.31 9.41
C ARG A 526 13.66 -6.59 8.09
N LYS A 527 12.58 -5.96 7.60
CA LYS A 527 12.68 -4.92 6.57
C LYS A 527 13.28 -3.67 7.22
N PRO A 528 14.50 -3.24 6.86
CA PRO A 528 15.01 -1.96 7.33
C PRO A 528 14.11 -0.83 6.80
N PRO A 529 13.90 0.25 7.58
CA PRO A 529 13.07 1.37 7.15
C PRO A 529 13.57 2.00 5.84
N GLY A 530 14.89 1.99 5.59
CA GLY A 530 15.47 2.49 4.33
C GLY A 530 15.00 1.78 3.05
N ARG A 531 14.50 0.53 3.11
CA ARG A 531 13.89 -0.13 1.94
C ARG A 531 12.45 0.33 1.66
N ARG A 532 11.82 1.07 2.56
CA ARG A 532 10.45 1.61 2.39
C ARG A 532 10.46 3.04 1.88
N LEU A 533 11.61 3.70 1.90
CA LEU A 533 11.81 5.04 1.37
C LEU A 533 12.14 4.96 -0.13
N ILE A 534 11.74 5.99 -0.87
CA ILE A 534 12.09 6.14 -2.29
C ILE A 534 13.62 6.23 -2.39
N ARG A 535 14.19 5.59 -3.42
CA ARG A 535 15.66 5.48 -3.63
C ARG A 535 16.38 6.84 -3.71
N ASP A 536 15.63 7.90 -4.01
CA ASP A 536 16.10 9.29 -4.12
C ASP A 536 15.67 10.18 -2.93
N SER A 537 15.21 9.60 -1.82
CA SER A 537 14.99 10.36 -0.58
C SER A 537 16.33 10.83 0.00
N PRO A 538 16.43 12.04 0.60
CA PRO A 538 17.65 12.56 1.23
C PRO A 538 18.07 11.80 2.51
N LEU A 539 17.43 10.65 2.78
CA LEU A 539 17.65 9.76 3.92
C LEU A 539 18.46 8.48 3.61
N PRO A 540 19.30 8.33 2.56
CA PRO A 540 19.95 7.04 2.31
C PRO A 540 20.91 6.63 3.45
N GLY A 541 21.38 7.59 4.27
CA GLY A 541 22.27 7.38 5.40
C GLY A 541 21.61 6.87 6.69
N ALA A 542 20.28 6.93 6.83
CA ALA A 542 19.60 6.45 8.04
C ALA A 542 19.67 4.91 8.21
N GLY A 543 19.99 4.19 7.13
CA GLY A 543 20.28 2.76 7.17
C GLY A 543 21.53 2.41 7.96
N GLU A 544 22.54 3.30 8.00
CA GLU A 544 23.76 3.11 8.79
C GLU A 544 23.60 3.56 10.25
N LEU A 545 22.78 4.57 10.51
CA LEU A 545 22.48 5.05 11.87
C LEU A 545 21.76 3.98 12.73
N LEU A 546 20.88 3.19 12.11
CA LEU A 546 20.23 2.04 12.76
C LEU A 546 21.15 0.82 12.91
N LEU A 547 22.20 0.72 12.09
CA LEU A 547 23.28 -0.27 12.23
C LEU A 547 24.20 0.08 13.42
N ALA A 548 24.35 1.37 13.76
CA ALA A 548 25.02 1.81 14.98
C ALA A 548 24.20 1.51 16.25
N VAL A 549 22.87 1.72 16.21
CA VAL A 549 21.97 1.27 17.30
C VAL A 549 22.00 -0.26 17.47
N ARG A 550 22.15 -1.01 16.36
CA ARG A 550 22.31 -2.47 16.37
C ARG A 550 23.60 -2.94 17.06
N ARG A 551 24.70 -2.17 17.01
CA ARG A 551 25.93 -2.44 17.77
C ARG A 551 25.79 -2.05 19.25
N ALA A 552 25.13 -0.94 19.56
CA ALA A 552 24.90 -0.53 20.96
C ALA A 552 24.00 -1.52 21.74
N THR A 553 23.07 -2.21 21.07
CA THR A 553 22.23 -3.23 21.72
C THR A 553 22.87 -4.62 21.82
N SER A 554 23.96 -4.92 21.11
CA SER A 554 24.65 -6.22 21.28
C SER A 554 25.60 -6.24 22.46
N ASP A 555 26.08 -5.07 22.91
CA ASP A 555 27.05 -4.98 24.02
C ASP A 555 26.38 -4.79 25.40
N CYS A 556 25.06 -4.59 25.47
CA CYS A 556 24.28 -4.66 26.73
C CYS A 556 23.75 -6.08 27.04
N GLY A 557 24.24 -7.09 26.31
CA GLY A 557 23.92 -8.49 26.50
C GLY A 557 25.14 -9.35 26.77
N GLN A 558 26.05 -8.89 27.64
CA GLN A 558 26.99 -9.72 28.40
C GLN A 558 27.18 -9.17 29.81
#